data_AF-A0A832FQV7-F1
#
_entry.id   AF-A0A832FQV7-F1
#
_cell.length_a   1.000
_cell.length_b   1.000
_cell.length_c   1.000
_cell.angle_alpha   90.00
_cell.angle_beta   90.00
_cell.angle_gamma   90.00
#
_symmetry.space_group_name_H-M   'P 1'
#
loop_
_entity.id
_entity.type
_entity.pdbx_description
1 polymer ?
#
loop_
_entity_poly.entity_id
_entity_poly.type
_entity_poly.pdbx_seq_one_letter_code
_entity_poly.pdbx_strand_id
1 'polypeptide(L)' 'AGKQKRAVPTWVIAKTAGKFRTHPKRRHWRTRKIKA' A
#
# COMPACT_ATOMS: atom_id res chain seq x y z
N ALA A 1 -6.57 8.88 6.92
CA ALA A 1 -5.53 7.83 6.86
C ALA A 1 -6.00 6.43 6.39
N GLY A 2 -7.29 6.07 6.45
CA GLY A 2 -7.75 4.69 6.16
C GLY A 2 -7.71 4.24 4.70
N LYS A 3 -7.75 5.17 3.73
CA LYS A 3 -7.82 4.87 2.30
C LYS A 3 -6.46 4.46 1.70
N GLN A 4 -5.35 5.00 2.21
CA GLN A 4 -4.00 4.80 1.66
C GLN A 4 -3.30 3.52 2.15
N LYS A 5 -3.80 2.84 3.19
CA LYS A 5 -3.13 1.65 3.77
C LYS A 5 -3.36 0.34 2.98
N ARG A 6 -4.20 0.37 1.94
CA ARG A 6 -4.67 -0.81 1.20
C ARG A 6 -3.55 -1.40 0.33
N ALA A 7 -3.62 -2.70 0.03
CA ALA A 7 -2.68 -3.31 -0.89
C ALA A 7 -2.83 -2.78 -2.32
N VAL A 8 -1.81 -2.98 -3.15
CA VAL A 8 -1.88 -2.67 -4.59
C VAL A 8 -2.98 -3.54 -5.22
N PRO A 9 -3.92 -2.99 -6.01
CA PRO A 9 -4.96 -3.78 -6.65
C PRO A 9 -4.40 -4.83 -7.61
N THR A 10 -5.07 -5.98 -7.68
CA THR A 10 -4.64 -7.12 -8.51
C THR A 10 -4.50 -6.75 -10.00
N TRP A 11 -5.41 -5.92 -10.52
CA TRP A 11 -5.37 -5.48 -11.92
C TRP A 11 -4.12 -4.63 -12.24
N VAL A 12 -3.58 -3.88 -11.27
CA VAL A 12 -2.35 -3.11 -11.45
C VAL A 12 -1.14 -4.04 -11.51
N ILE A 13 -1.13 -5.09 -10.68
CA ILE A 13 -0.07 -6.11 -10.69
C ILE A 13 -0.09 -6.83 -12.04
N ALA A 14 -1.25 -7.22 -12.54
CA ALA A 14 -1.41 -7.85 -13.86
C ALA A 14 -0.95 -6.91 -14.99
N LYS A 15 -1.41 -5.65 -14.99
CA LYS A 15 -1.04 -4.64 -15.99
C LYS A 15 0.46 -4.34 -16.02
N THR A 16 1.13 -4.42 -14.87
CA THR A 16 2.58 -4.14 -14.76
C THR A 16 3.45 -5.39 -14.86
N ALA A 17 2.89 -6.54 -15.24
CA ALA A 17 3.58 -7.84 -15.24
C ALA A 17 4.29 -8.13 -13.90
N GLY A 18 3.69 -7.69 -12.79
CA GLY A 18 4.25 -7.85 -11.45
C GLY A 18 5.41 -6.93 -11.09
N LYS A 19 5.76 -5.93 -11.91
CA LYS A 19 6.80 -4.95 -11.58
C LYS A 19 6.40 -4.05 -10.40
N PHE A 20 5.11 -3.77 -10.23
CA PHE A 20 4.61 -2.96 -9.12
C PHE A 20 3.74 -3.79 -8.16
N ARG A 21 4.34 -4.28 -7.07
CA ARG A 21 3.68 -5.12 -6.05
C ARG A 21 3.44 -4.43 -4.71
N THR A 22 4.28 -3.46 -4.36
CA THR A 22 4.23 -2.79 -3.05
C THR A 22 4.38 -1.28 -3.21
N HIS A 23 3.69 -0.52 -2.36
CA HIS A 23 3.78 0.93 -2.32
C HIS A 23 4.25 1.41 -0.93
N PRO A 24 5.00 2.53 -0.83
CA PRO A 24 5.65 2.97 0.42
C PRO A 24 4.70 3.54 1.48
N LYS A 25 3.44 3.79 1.12
CA LYS A 25 2.40 4.36 2.01
C LYS A 25 1.65 3.29 2.82
N ARG A 26 2.11 2.03 2.82
CA ARG A 26 1.59 1.00 3.73
C ARG A 26 1.96 1.35 5.17
N ARG A 27 1.00 1.16 6.08
CA ARG A 27 1.17 1.53 7.48
C ARG A 27 0.58 0.46 8.39
N HIS A 28 1.38 0.01 9.35
CA HIS A 28 0.92 -0.76 10.50
C HIS A 28 0.79 0.15 11.72
N TRP A 29 -0.31 0.02 12.46
CA TRP A 29 -0.57 0.74 13.70
C TRP A 29 0.43 0.50 14.84
N ARG A 30 1.18 -0.62 14.82
CA ARG A 30 2.23 -0.92 15.81
C ARG A 30 3.51 -0.14 15.51
N THR A 31 3.94 -0.11 14.24
CA THR A 31 5.24 0.45 13.84
C THR A 31 5.20 1.93 13.42
N ARG A 32 4.13 2.39 12.75
CA ARG A 32 4.00 3.79 12.27
C ARG A 32 2.71 4.42 12.80
N LYS A 33 2.88 5.36 13.73
CA LYS A 33 1.81 6.18 14.31
C LYS A 33 1.51 7.38 13.39
N ILE A 34 0.28 7.87 13.46
CA ILE A 34 -0.13 9.11 12.80
C ILE A 34 0.17 10.21 13.80
N LYS A 35 0.96 11.22 13.39
CA LYS A 35 1.13 12.43 14.20
C LYS A 35 -0.10 13.31 14.01
N ALA A 36 -0.59 13.89 15.10
CA ALA A 36 -1.67 14.87 15.09
C ALA A 36 -1.19 16.17 14.47
#